data_AF-A0A519UGU8-F1
#
_entry.id   AF-A0A519UGU8-F1
#
_cell.length_a   1.000
_cell.length_b   1.000
_cell.length_c   1.000
_cell.angle_alpha   90.00
_cell.angle_beta   90.00
_cell.angle_gamma   90.00
#
_symmetry.space_group_name_H-M   'P 1'
#
loop_
_entity.id
_entity.type
_entity.pdbx_description
1 polymer ?
#
loop_
_entity_poly.entity_id
_entity_poly.type
_entity_poly.pdbx_seq_one_letter_code
_entity_poly.pdbx_strand_id
1 'polypeptide(L)' 'MLKINPQDALDYHEQSPQGKIEVVPTKPVSTQLDLALAYSPGVAEPCKAIAKNPDDVYKYTAKGNLVAVISNGTAV' A
#
# COMPACT_ATOMS: atom_id res chain seq x y z
N MET A 1 -27.14 -22.55 -1.25
CA MET A 1 -26.44 -21.47 -0.52
C MET A 1 -25.31 -22.09 0.27
N LEU A 2 -24.11 -21.50 0.22
CA LEU A 2 -22.99 -21.93 1.06
C LEU A 2 -23.38 -21.64 2.52
N LYS A 3 -23.30 -22.64 3.42
CA LYS A 3 -23.45 -22.43 4.86
C LYS A 3 -22.05 -22.17 5.42
N ILE A 4 -21.82 -20.98 5.98
CA ILE A 4 -20.54 -20.62 6.61
C ILE A 4 -20.64 -20.94 8.10
N ASN A 5 -19.68 -21.70 8.64
CA ASN A 5 -19.54 -21.90 10.08
C ASN A 5 -18.90 -20.63 10.68
N PRO A 6 -19.45 -20.04 11.75
CA PRO A 6 -18.86 -18.88 12.41
C PRO A 6 -17.40 -19.07 12.82
N GLN A 7 -17.01 -20.29 13.23
CA GLN A 7 -15.63 -20.57 13.63
C GLN A 7 -14.65 -20.42 12.46
N ASP A 8 -15.02 -20.87 11.25
CA ASP A 8 -14.17 -20.75 10.06
C ASP A 8 -13.83 -19.28 9.76
N ALA A 9 -14.79 -18.38 9.99
CA ALA A 9 -14.58 -16.95 9.79
C ALA A 9 -13.63 -16.35 10.83
N LEU A 10 -13.70 -16.80 12.09
CA LEU A 10 -12.79 -16.37 13.16
C LEU A 10 -11.37 -16.87 12.88
N ASP A 11 -11.23 -18.17 12.60
CA ASP A 11 -9.95 -18.81 12.29
C ASP A 11 -9.29 -18.15 11.07
N TYR A 12 -10.08 -17.83 10.03
CA TYR A 12 -9.58 -17.14 8.84
C TYR A 12 -8.97 -15.76 9.14
N HIS A 13 -9.52 -14.99 10.09
CA HIS A 13 -8.99 -13.67 10.43
C HIS A 13 -7.87 -13.72 11.49
N GLU A 14 -7.79 -14.79 12.30
CA GLU A 14 -6.78 -14.97 13.35
C GLU A 14 -5.49 -15.62 12.83
N GLN A 15 -5.55 -16.38 11.73
CA GLN A 15 -4.38 -16.97 11.11
C GLN A 15 -3.29 -15.93 10.83
N SER A 16 -2.03 -16.27 11.10
CA SER A 16 -0.91 -15.37 10.89
C SER A 16 -0.60 -15.21 9.40
N PRO A 17 -0.41 -13.98 8.88
CA PRO A 17 -0.56 -12.70 9.59
C PRO A 17 -2.03 -12.32 9.82
N GLN A 18 -2.36 -11.83 11.03
CA GLN A 18 -3.76 -11.52 11.36
C GLN A 18 -4.34 -10.43 10.46
N GLY A 19 -5.64 -10.56 10.17
CA GLY A 19 -6.37 -9.63 9.32
C GLY A 19 -6.27 -9.99 7.83
N LYS A 20 -6.51 -9.00 6.96
CA LYS A 20 -6.70 -9.23 5.52
C LYS A 20 -5.92 -8.28 4.62
N ILE A 21 -5.09 -7.42 5.21
CA ILE A 21 -4.34 -6.40 4.49
C ILE A 21 -2.84 -6.63 4.65
N GLU A 22 -2.11 -6.41 3.58
CA GLU A 22 -0.65 -6.37 3.57
C GLU A 22 -0.18 -5.19 2.71
N VAL A 23 1.04 -4.72 2.98
CA VAL A 23 1.69 -3.67 2.18
C VAL A 23 3.04 -4.20 1.73
N VAL A 24 3.20 -4.34 0.41
CA VAL A 24 4.39 -4.92 -0.20
C VAL A 24 5.03 -3.89 -1.16
N PRO A 25 6.36 -3.75 -1.16
CA PRO A 25 7.05 -2.89 -2.13
C PRO A 25 6.76 -3.31 -3.57
N THR A 26 6.54 -2.34 -4.46
CA THR A 26 6.31 -2.59 -5.91
C THR A 26 7.60 -2.58 -6.73
N LYS A 27 8.74 -2.24 -6.11
CA LYS A 27 10.08 -2.19 -6.72
C LYS A 27 11.06 -3.01 -5.87
N PRO A 28 12.14 -3.55 -6.46
CA PRO A 28 13.20 -4.22 -5.72
C PRO A 28 13.77 -3.33 -4.61
N VAL A 29 14.17 -3.96 -3.51
CA VAL A 29 14.79 -3.31 -2.32
C VAL A 29 15.90 -4.19 -1.73
N SER A 30 16.57 -5.01 -2.56
CA SER A 30 17.50 -6.06 -2.10
C SER A 30 18.97 -5.65 -2.19
N THR A 31 19.30 -4.60 -2.95
CA THR A 31 20.68 -4.12 -3.12
C THR A 31 20.88 -2.71 -2.55
N GLN A 32 22.15 -2.32 -2.35
CA GLN A 32 22.49 -0.95 -1.96
C GLN A 32 21.98 0.08 -2.98
N LEU A 33 22.05 -0.25 -4.27
CA LEU A 33 21.55 0.59 -5.34
C LEU A 33 20.02 0.74 -5.24
N ASP A 34 19.30 -0.36 -5.01
CA ASP A 34 17.84 -0.31 -4.85
C ASP A 34 17.44 0.59 -3.69
N LEU A 35 18.12 0.47 -2.55
CA LEU A 35 17.87 1.30 -1.38
C LEU A 35 18.19 2.78 -1.64
N ALA A 36 19.29 3.07 -2.35
CA ALA A 36 19.66 4.42 -2.74
C ALA A 36 18.68 5.06 -3.74
N LEU A 37 17.99 4.25 -4.55
CA LEU A 37 16.93 4.72 -5.47
C LEU A 37 15.58 4.89 -4.77
N ALA A 38 15.19 3.93 -3.93
CA ALA A 38 13.92 3.92 -3.21
C ALA A 38 13.88 4.98 -2.09
N TYR A 39 15.04 5.34 -1.55
CA TYR A 39 15.19 6.31 -0.47
C TYR A 39 16.27 7.34 -0.80
N SER A 40 16.87 7.97 0.20
CA SER A 40 17.95 8.93 0.01
C SER A 40 19.18 8.27 -0.62
N PRO A 41 19.82 8.89 -1.64
CA PRO A 41 19.50 10.21 -2.19
C PRO A 41 18.47 10.21 -3.34
N GLY A 42 18.15 9.06 -3.95
CA GLY A 42 17.36 8.95 -5.19
C GLY A 42 15.93 9.48 -5.09
N VAL A 43 15.28 9.33 -3.94
CA VAL A 43 13.90 9.82 -3.69
C VAL A 43 13.77 11.35 -3.85
N ALA A 44 14.86 12.10 -3.79
CA ALA A 44 14.84 13.55 -3.97
C ALA A 44 14.38 13.96 -5.38
N GLU A 45 14.67 13.16 -6.40
CA GLU A 45 14.35 13.49 -7.79
C GLU A 45 12.84 13.50 -8.11
N PRO A 46 12.04 12.46 -7.75
CA PRO A 46 10.60 12.55 -7.90
C PRO A 46 9.99 13.67 -7.03
N CYS A 47 10.54 13.96 -5.84
CA CYS A 47 10.08 15.08 -5.01
C CYS A 47 10.27 16.43 -5.71
N LYS A 48 11.44 16.70 -6.31
CA LYS A 48 11.70 17.94 -7.06
C LYS A 48 10.80 18.03 -8.30
N ALA A 49 10.56 16.93 -9.00
CA ALA A 49 9.67 16.89 -10.15
C ALA A 49 8.23 17.27 -9.75
N ILE A 50 7.71 16.68 -8.67
CA ILE A 50 6.37 17.00 -8.14
C ILE A 50 6.30 18.44 -7.64
N ALA A 51 7.35 18.94 -6.99
CA ALA A 51 7.40 20.33 -6.54
C ALA A 51 7.34 21.33 -7.72
N LYS A 52 7.94 20.98 -8.86
CA LYS A 52 7.88 21.76 -10.10
C LYS A 52 6.54 21.62 -10.83
N ASN A 53 5.99 20.40 -10.87
CA ASN A 53 4.71 20.09 -11.48
C ASN A 53 3.87 19.18 -10.56
N PRO A 54 2.88 19.72 -9.82
CA PRO A 54 2.09 18.94 -8.88
C PRO A 54 1.39 17.71 -9.48
N ASP A 55 1.02 17.75 -10.77
CA ASP A 55 0.33 16.64 -11.44
C ASP A 55 1.24 15.40 -11.64
N ASP A 56 2.56 15.56 -11.58
CA ASP A 56 3.51 14.46 -11.65
C ASP A 56 3.38 13.48 -10.47
N VAL A 57 2.63 13.85 -9.42
CA VAL A 57 2.26 12.93 -8.33
C VAL A 57 1.57 11.67 -8.85
N TYR A 58 0.78 11.77 -9.93
CA TYR A 58 0.11 10.62 -10.54
C TYR A 58 1.07 9.73 -11.37
N LYS A 59 2.25 10.25 -11.72
CA LYS A 59 3.28 9.52 -12.47
C LYS A 59 4.27 8.82 -11.57
N TYR A 60 4.69 9.46 -10.47
CA TYR A 60 5.79 9.00 -9.62
C TYR A 60 5.36 8.41 -8.28
N THR A 61 4.05 8.28 -8.01
CA THR A 61 3.54 7.70 -6.77
C THR A 61 2.41 6.70 -7.04
N ALA A 62 1.99 5.97 -6.00
CA ALA A 62 0.84 5.08 -6.08
C ALA A 62 -0.52 5.80 -6.17
N LYS A 63 -0.56 7.15 -6.09
CA LYS A 63 -1.81 7.94 -6.00
C LYS A 63 -2.79 7.64 -7.15
N GLY A 64 -2.32 7.39 -8.36
CA GLY A 64 -3.18 7.07 -9.51
C GLY A 64 -3.95 5.76 -9.39
N ASN A 65 -3.55 4.86 -8.50
CA ASN A 65 -4.18 3.55 -8.31
C ASN A 65 -4.61 3.30 -6.84
N LEU A 66 -4.41 4.27 -5.94
CA LEU A 66 -4.72 4.12 -4.52
C LEU A 66 -6.12 4.67 -4.22
N VAL A 67 -6.98 3.80 -3.67
CA VAL A 67 -8.33 4.16 -3.22
C VAL A 67 -8.46 3.95 -1.72
N ALA A 68 -8.92 4.96 -1.00
CA ALA A 68 -9.20 4.87 0.42
C ALA A 68 -10.64 4.39 0.66
N VAL A 69 -10.81 3.34 1.46
CA VAL A 69 -12.13 2.92 1.97
C VAL A 69 -12.36 3.62 3.31
N ILE A 70 -13.20 4.65 3.31
CA ILE A 70 -13.47 5.49 4.50
C ILE A 70 -14.89 5.20 4.98
N SER A 71 -15.02 4.81 6.24
CA SER A 71 -16.32 4.62 6.92
C SER A 71 -16.25 5.22 8.31
N ASN A 72 -17.35 5.81 8.76
CA ASN A 72 -17.52 6.29 10.14
C ASN A 72 -18.13 5.21 11.07
N GLY A 73 -18.38 4.01 10.55
CA GLY A 73 -18.86 2.86 11.32
C GLY A 73 -20.29 2.95 11.84
N THR A 74 -21.10 3.94 11.40
CA THR A 74 -22.50 4.06 11.90
C THR A 74 -23.44 2.98 11.37
N ALA A 75 -23.04 2.30 10.28
CA ALA A 75 -23.70 1.12 9.75
C ALA A 75 -22.64 0.24 9.07
N VAL A 76 -22.39 -0.94 9.64
CA VAL A 76 -21.38 -1.92 9.20
C VAL A 76 -22.07 -3.18 8.73
#